data_AF-A0A3M2B7Z0-F1
#
_entry.id   AF-A0A3M2B7Z0-F1
#
_cell.length_a   1.000
_cell.length_b   1.000
_cell.length_c   1.000
_cell.angle_alpha   90.00
_cell.angle_beta   90.00
_cell.angle_gamma   90.00
#
_symmetry.space_group_name_H-M   'P 1'
#
loop_
_entity.id
_entity.type
_entity.pdbx_description
1 polymer ?
#
loop_
_entity_poly.entity_id
_entity_poly.type
_entity_poly.pdbx_seq_one_letter_code
_entity_poly.pdbx_strand_id
1 'polypeptide(L)'
;MEGSRAEDPALGELFADWGLPTPVSIAQVASVPGMTVIGSGGVRTGLDAAKAIALGASMVGLAYPFLEAATRSADAVIEVIDRIVQELRVAMFCVGAASVDALSRTPLLGPSGPVGGSAEAPG
;
A
#
# COMPACT_ATOMS: atom_id res chain seq x y z
N MET A 1 -8.58 12.72 -7.08
CA MET A 1 -9.36 11.47 -7.20
C MET A 1 -10.07 11.53 -8.54
N GLU A 2 -10.52 10.43 -9.16
CA GLU A 2 -11.14 10.54 -10.50
C GLU A 2 -12.39 11.46 -10.48
N GLY A 3 -13.15 11.43 -9.39
CA GLY A 3 -14.27 12.36 -9.16
C GLY A 3 -13.87 13.85 -9.14
N SER A 4 -12.63 14.19 -8.78
CA SER A 4 -12.15 15.58 -8.80
C SER A 4 -11.70 16.05 -10.19
N ARG A 5 -11.81 15.19 -11.21
CA ARG A 5 -11.55 15.51 -12.63
C ARG A 5 -12.82 15.63 -13.46
N ALA A 6 -13.99 15.40 -12.86
CA ALA A 6 -15.27 15.50 -13.56
C ALA A 6 -15.60 16.95 -13.91
N GLU A 7 -16.07 17.18 -15.14
CA GLU A 7 -16.55 18.50 -15.59
C GLU A 7 -17.83 18.91 -14.85
N ASP A 8 -18.65 17.93 -14.46
CA ASP A 8 -19.81 18.10 -13.58
C ASP A 8 -19.44 17.69 -12.15
N PRO A 9 -19.34 18.64 -11.20
CA PRO A 9 -19.02 18.34 -9.80
C PRO A 9 -19.99 17.36 -9.15
N ALA A 10 -21.26 17.36 -9.53
CA ALA A 10 -22.26 16.45 -8.96
C ALA A 10 -22.02 15.01 -9.38
N LEU A 11 -21.59 14.78 -10.63
CA LEU A 11 -21.15 13.46 -11.09
C LEU A 11 -19.84 13.05 -10.41
N GLY A 12 -18.92 14.00 -10.24
CA GLY A 12 -17.66 13.77 -9.53
C GLY A 12 -17.87 13.28 -8.09
N GLU A 13 -18.82 13.88 -7.38
CA GLU A 13 -19.19 13.50 -6.02
C GLU A 13 -19.93 12.16 -5.99
N LEU A 14 -20.89 11.94 -6.90
CA LEU A 14 -21.67 10.70 -6.98
C LEU A 14 -20.78 9.46 -7.16
N PHE A 15 -19.70 9.57 -7.92
CA PHE A 15 -18.77 8.46 -8.22
C PHE A 15 -17.46 8.53 -7.44
N ALA A 16 -17.33 9.41 -6.44
CA ALA A 16 -16.09 9.58 -5.70
C ALA A 16 -15.60 8.27 -5.05
N ASP A 17 -16.51 7.51 -4.45
CA ASP A 17 -16.19 6.25 -3.75
C ASP A 17 -16.44 5.00 -4.61
N TRP A 18 -16.55 5.17 -5.93
CA TRP A 18 -16.75 4.03 -6.83
C TRP A 18 -15.48 3.19 -6.97
N GLY A 19 -15.56 1.90 -6.61
CA GLY A 19 -14.50 0.91 -6.79
C GLY A 19 -14.19 0.11 -5.53
N LEU A 20 -13.16 -0.74 -5.59
CA LEU A 20 -12.66 -1.47 -4.44
C LEU A 20 -11.47 -0.74 -3.80
N PRO A 21 -11.44 -0.57 -2.47
CA PRO A 21 -10.26 -0.06 -1.78
C PRO A 21 -9.04 -0.96 -2.04
N THR A 22 -7.89 -0.35 -2.32
CA THR A 22 -6.63 -1.07 -2.62
C THR A 22 -6.31 -2.20 -1.63
N PRO A 23 -6.44 -2.03 -0.30
CA PRO A 23 -6.19 -3.13 0.64
C PRO A 23 -7.09 -4.36 0.43
N VAL A 24 -8.35 -4.13 0.07
CA VAL A 24 -9.33 -5.20 -0.20
C VAL A 24 -8.97 -5.93 -1.50
N SER A 25 -8.66 -5.16 -2.56
CA SER A 25 -8.24 -5.72 -3.85
C SER A 25 -6.99 -6.58 -3.73
N ILE A 26 -5.98 -6.11 -2.97
CA ILE A 26 -4.75 -6.88 -2.73
C ILE A 26 -5.07 -8.20 -2.01
N ALA A 27 -5.80 -8.14 -0.88
CA ALA A 27 -6.10 -9.33 -0.10
C ALA A 27 -6.91 -10.38 -0.88
N GLN A 28 -7.87 -9.95 -1.70
CA GLN A 28 -8.65 -10.84 -2.54
C GLN A 28 -7.78 -11.55 -3.59
N VAL A 29 -6.93 -10.81 -4.30
CA VAL A 29 -6.09 -11.39 -5.36
C VAL A 29 -4.95 -12.23 -4.79
N ALA A 30 -4.38 -11.83 -3.63
CA ALA A 30 -3.31 -12.57 -2.95
C ALA A 30 -3.73 -13.97 -2.50
N SER A 31 -5.03 -14.22 -2.30
CA SER A 31 -5.55 -15.56 -2.00
C SER A 31 -5.47 -16.53 -3.19
N VAL A 32 -5.19 -16.04 -4.41
CA VAL A 32 -5.04 -16.87 -5.60
C VAL A 32 -3.60 -17.39 -5.69
N PRO A 33 -3.38 -18.72 -5.61
CA PRO A 33 -2.03 -19.29 -5.61
C PRO A 33 -1.25 -18.96 -6.88
N GLY A 34 0.03 -18.59 -6.72
CA GLY A 34 0.95 -18.34 -7.83
C GLY A 34 0.78 -16.99 -8.53
N MET A 35 -0.12 -16.12 -8.05
CA MET A 35 -0.31 -14.80 -8.63
C MET A 35 0.77 -13.81 -8.16
N THR A 36 1.33 -13.03 -9.08
CA THR A 36 2.13 -11.85 -8.72
C THR A 36 1.20 -10.66 -8.54
N VAL A 37 1.20 -10.05 -7.35
CA VAL A 37 0.28 -8.97 -7.00
C VAL A 37 1.03 -7.64 -6.94
N ILE A 38 0.61 -6.67 -7.75
CA ILE A 38 1.14 -5.30 -7.71
C ILE A 38 0.11 -4.41 -7.02
N GLY A 39 0.41 -3.97 -5.79
CA GLY A 39 -0.43 -3.05 -5.04
C GLY A 39 -0.23 -1.62 -5.51
N SER A 40 -1.26 -0.96 -6.01
CA SER A 40 -1.18 0.45 -6.43
C SER A 40 -2.49 1.18 -6.17
N GLY A 41 -2.45 2.52 -6.27
CA GLY A 41 -3.60 3.38 -5.96
C GLY A 41 -3.67 3.71 -4.47
N GLY A 42 -3.70 4.99 -4.13
CA GLY A 42 -3.85 5.47 -2.75
C GLY A 42 -2.62 5.34 -1.84
N VAL A 43 -1.52 4.73 -2.30
CA VAL A 43 -0.26 4.60 -1.54
C VAL A 43 0.48 5.94 -1.52
N ARG A 44 0.76 6.48 -0.32
CA ARG A 44 1.39 7.81 -0.17
C ARG A 44 2.70 7.79 0.61
N THR A 45 2.92 6.77 1.43
CA THR A 45 4.06 6.69 2.35
C THR A 45 4.73 5.31 2.31
N GLY A 46 5.93 5.21 2.87
CA GLY A 46 6.58 3.90 3.05
C GLY A 46 5.82 2.98 4.01
N LEU A 47 5.04 3.53 4.94
CA LEU A 47 4.16 2.75 5.81
C LEU A 47 2.97 2.15 5.04
N ASP A 48 2.40 2.89 4.10
CA ASP A 48 1.33 2.35 3.24
C ASP A 48 1.87 1.21 2.35
N ALA A 49 3.08 1.38 1.82
CA ALA A 49 3.76 0.33 1.07
C ALA A 49 4.01 -0.91 1.95
N ALA A 50 4.45 -0.72 3.19
CA ALA A 50 4.65 -1.83 4.13
C ALA A 50 3.35 -2.62 4.38
N LYS A 51 2.23 -1.92 4.58
CA LYS A 51 0.91 -2.55 4.74
C LYS A 51 0.48 -3.31 3.49
N ALA A 52 0.70 -2.74 2.31
CA ALA A 52 0.36 -3.40 1.05
C ALA A 52 1.17 -4.70 0.86
N ILE A 53 2.47 -4.68 1.17
CA ILE A 53 3.34 -5.88 1.13
C ILE A 53 2.87 -6.92 2.14
N ALA A 54 2.60 -6.52 3.38
CA ALA A 54 2.10 -7.42 4.42
C ALA A 54 0.74 -8.04 4.06
N LEU A 55 -0.09 -7.33 3.30
CA LEU A 55 -1.37 -7.83 2.77
C LEU A 55 -1.21 -8.81 1.59
N GLY A 56 0.02 -9.04 1.10
CA GLY A 56 0.31 -10.00 0.03
C GLY A 56 0.71 -9.36 -1.31
N ALA A 57 0.96 -8.05 -1.37
CA ALA A 57 1.53 -7.45 -2.57
C ALA A 57 3.01 -7.86 -2.74
N SER A 58 3.38 -8.29 -3.94
CA SER A 58 4.76 -8.57 -4.34
C SER A 58 5.55 -7.29 -4.65
N MET A 59 4.85 -6.25 -5.10
CA MET A 59 5.42 -4.93 -5.42
C MET A 59 4.39 -3.83 -5.15
N VAL A 60 4.86 -2.62 -4.87
CA VAL A 60 4.00 -1.45 -4.63
C VAL A 60 4.34 -0.31 -5.59
N GLY A 61 3.30 0.23 -6.25
CA GLY A 61 3.41 1.36 -7.17
C GLY A 61 2.88 2.66 -6.54
N LEU A 62 3.65 3.74 -6.70
CA LEU A 62 3.28 5.09 -6.25
C LEU A 62 3.38 6.06 -7.43
N ALA A 63 2.43 7.00 -7.51
CA ALA A 63 2.42 8.03 -8.56
C ALA A 63 2.28 9.43 -7.95
N TYR A 64 1.22 9.64 -7.18
CA TYR A 64 0.88 10.96 -6.62
C TYR A 64 2.02 11.64 -5.82
N PRO A 65 2.75 10.94 -4.92
CA PRO A 65 3.83 11.58 -4.15
C PRO A 65 4.94 12.17 -5.02
N PHE A 66 5.15 11.65 -6.23
CA PHE A 66 6.22 12.10 -7.12
C PHE A 66 5.80 13.27 -8.02
N LEU A 67 4.50 13.56 -8.16
CA LEU A 67 4.02 14.55 -9.14
C LEU A 67 4.53 15.96 -8.85
N GLU A 68 4.42 16.42 -7.61
CA GLU A 68 4.89 17.76 -7.22
C GLU A 68 6.42 17.84 -7.20
N ALA A 69 7.11 16.78 -6.79
CA ALA A 69 8.57 16.75 -6.83
C ALA A 69 9.10 16.81 -8.27
N ALA A 70 8.44 16.13 -9.20
CA ALA A 70 8.82 16.09 -10.61
C ALA A 70 8.69 17.44 -11.33
N THR A 71 7.86 18.37 -10.84
CA THR A 71 7.81 19.75 -11.39
C THR A 71 9.00 20.60 -10.96
N ARG A 72 9.73 20.17 -9.91
CA ARG A 72 10.87 20.90 -9.36
C ARG A 72 12.19 20.42 -9.96
N SER A 73 12.54 19.14 -9.81
CA SER A 73 13.77 18.54 -10.36
C SER A 73 13.79 17.02 -10.19
N ALA A 74 14.73 16.36 -10.87
CA ALA A 74 15.03 14.94 -10.62
C ALA A 74 15.53 14.70 -9.18
N ASP A 75 16.38 15.58 -8.65
CA ASP A 75 16.88 15.49 -7.28
C ASP A 75 15.75 15.55 -6.25
N ALA A 76 14.76 16.42 -6.47
CA ALA A 76 13.57 16.50 -5.61
C ALA A 76 12.77 15.18 -5.62
N VAL A 77 12.71 14.47 -6.75
CA VAL A 77 12.06 13.15 -6.82
C VAL A 77 12.88 12.11 -6.05
N ILE A 78 14.21 12.14 -6.16
CA ILE A 78 15.10 11.26 -5.42
C ILE A 78 14.93 11.46 -3.91
N GLU A 79 14.84 12.70 -3.43
CA GLU A 79 14.56 13.00 -2.01
C GLU A 79 13.26 12.35 -1.52
N VAL A 80 12.19 12.39 -2.33
CA VAL A 80 10.91 11.74 -2.01
C VAL A 80 11.05 10.21 -1.98
N ILE A 81 11.78 9.64 -2.94
CA ILE A 81 12.06 8.19 -2.98
C ILE A 81 12.82 7.77 -1.72
N ASP A 82 13.89 8.47 -1.37
CA ASP A 82 14.71 8.15 -0.19
C ASP A 82 13.89 8.25 1.10
N ARG A 83 13.01 9.25 1.19
CA ARG A 83 12.08 9.38 2.31
C ARG A 83 11.13 8.19 2.43
N ILE A 84 10.51 7.76 1.33
CA ILE A 84 9.60 6.61 1.30
C ILE A 84 10.34 5.32 1.67
N VAL A 85 11.56 5.14 1.16
CA VAL A 85 12.41 3.98 1.49
C VAL A 85 12.75 3.97 2.98
N GLN A 86 13.07 5.12 3.57
CA GLN A 86 13.35 5.22 4.99
C GLN A 86 12.13 4.89 5.85
N GLU A 87 10.94 5.38 5.48
CA GLU A 87 9.68 5.06 6.15
C GLU A 87 9.37 3.56 6.11
N LEU A 88 9.58 2.91 4.95
CA LEU A 88 9.42 1.46 4.80
C LEU A 88 10.39 0.70 5.72
N ARG A 89 11.66 1.10 5.77
CA ARG A 89 12.66 0.49 6.66
C ARG A 89 12.28 0.63 8.14
N VAL A 90 11.76 1.79 8.54
CA VAL A 90 11.26 2.01 9.91
C VAL A 90 10.06 1.12 10.20
N ALA A 91 9.10 1.02 9.27
CA ALA A 91 7.95 0.14 9.44
C ALA A 91 8.37 -1.34 9.60
N MET A 92 9.30 -1.80 8.76
CA MET A 92 9.90 -3.14 8.85
C MET A 92 10.58 -3.38 10.19
N PHE A 93 11.36 -2.41 10.67
CA PHE A 93 12.02 -2.48 11.98
C PHE A 93 11.00 -2.64 13.12
N CYS A 94 9.92 -1.87 13.11
CA CYS A 94 8.88 -1.90 14.15
C CYS A 94 8.17 -3.26 14.27
N VAL A 95 8.15 -4.06 13.20
CA VAL A 95 7.51 -5.39 13.18
C VAL A 95 8.53 -6.54 13.14
N GLY A 96 9.83 -6.24 13.31
CA GLY A 96 10.90 -7.24 13.32
C GLY A 96 11.15 -7.91 11.96
N ALA A 97 10.76 -7.29 10.85
CA ALA A 97 10.96 -7.82 9.50
C ALA A 97 12.32 -7.42 8.94
N ALA A 98 13.25 -8.37 8.84
CA ALA A 98 14.60 -8.12 8.30
C ALA A 98 14.66 -8.02 6.76
N SER A 99 13.57 -8.37 6.06
CA SER A 99 13.47 -8.33 4.61
C SER A 99 12.02 -8.10 4.16
N VAL A 100 11.82 -7.71 2.90
CA VAL A 100 10.49 -7.56 2.29
C VAL A 100 9.71 -8.89 2.33
N ASP A 101 10.42 -10.00 2.16
CA ASP A 101 9.86 -11.35 2.26
C ASP A 101 9.49 -11.74 3.71
N ALA A 102 10.23 -11.25 4.71
CA ALA A 102 9.80 -11.38 6.11
C ALA A 102 8.58 -10.49 6.40
N LEU A 103 8.55 -9.28 5.83
CA LEU A 103 7.43 -8.35 5.98
C LEU A 103 6.13 -8.92 5.41
N SER A 104 6.17 -9.61 4.27
CA SER A 104 4.97 -10.24 3.68
C SER A 104 4.39 -11.37 4.53
N ARG A 105 5.12 -11.84 5.54
CA ARG A 105 4.70 -12.90 6.48
C ARG A 105 4.38 -12.39 7.88
N THR A 106 4.40 -11.07 8.11
CA THR A 106 4.08 -10.52 9.44
C THR A 106 2.61 -10.71 9.77
N PRO A 107 2.24 -11.05 11.01
CA PRO A 107 0.85 -11.16 11.41
C PRO A 107 0.07 -9.85 11.20
N LEU A 108 -1.14 -9.95 10.66
CA LEU A 108 -2.02 -8.82 10.43
C LEU A 108 -3.20 -8.83 11.40
N LEU A 109 -3.52 -7.66 11.94
CA LEU A 109 -4.75 -7.42 12.69
C LEU A 109 -5.68 -6.58 11.82
N GLY A 110 -6.84 -7.14 11.50
CA GLY A 110 -7.93 -6.44 10.85
C GLY A 110 -8.88 -5.82 11.88
N PRO A 111 -9.92 -5.12 11.40
CA PRO A 111 -10.89 -4.45 12.27
C PRO A 111 -11.61 -5.39 13.25
N SER A 112 -11.71 -6.69 12.91
CA SER A 112 -12.41 -7.72 13.67
C SER A 112 -11.48 -8.78 14.28
N GLY A 113 -10.18 -8.50 14.37
CA GLY A 113 -9.17 -9.46 14.87
C GLY A 113 -8.19 -9.92 13.78
N PRO A 114 -7.44 -11.02 14.01
CA PRO A 114 -6.42 -11.48 13.09
C PRO A 114 -6.92 -11.70 11.65
N VAL A 115 -6.17 -11.24 10.66
CA VAL A 115 -6.47 -11.44 9.23
C VAL A 115 -5.59 -12.57 8.70
N GLY A 116 -6.18 -13.73 8.42
CA GLY A 116 -5.56 -14.83 7.67
C GLY A 116 -4.32 -15.46 8.33
N GLY A 117 -4.54 -16.53 9.10
CA GLY A 117 -3.50 -17.36 9.72
C GLY A 117 -4.08 -18.09 10.92
N SER A 118 -3.92 -19.41 10.99
CA SER A 118 -4.31 -20.21 12.15
C SER A 118 -3.67 -19.61 13.40
N ALA A 119 -4.49 -19.25 14.38
CA ALA A 119 -4.03 -18.85 15.69
C ALA A 119 -3.23 -20.01 16.31
N GLU A 120 -1.91 -20.01 16.19
CA GLU A 120 -1.09 -20.65 17.22
C GLU A 120 -1.04 -19.71 18.40
N ALA A 121 -1.79 -20.08 19.44
CA ALA A 121 -1.69 -19.50 20.75
C ALA A 121 -0.28 -19.78 21.32
N PRO A 122 0.31 -18.84 22.09
CA PRO A 122 1.54 -19.12 22.80
C PRO A 122 1.29 -20.23 23.84
N GLY A 123 2.10 -21.29 23.76
CA GLY A 123 2.23 -22.31 24.80
C GLY A 123 3.13 -21.89 25.95
#